data_AF-A0A2A6RLU8-F1
#
_entry.id   AF-A0A2A6RLU8-F1
#
_cell.length_a   1.000
_cell.length_b   1.000
_cell.length_c   1.000
_cell.angle_alpha   90.00
_cell.angle_beta   90.00
_cell.angle_gamma   90.00
#
_symmetry.space_group_name_H-M   'P 1'
#
loop_
_entity.id
_entity.type
_entity.pdbx_description
1 polymer ?
#
loop_
_entity_poly.entity_id
_entity_poly.type
_entity_poly.pdbx_seq_one_letter_code
_entity_poly.pdbx_strand_id
1 'polypeptide(L)'
;MLNPLLPLGRALGDLFDEILLLLGCNMLWLCLSGPLWALAFVALLDGLGWLAALFGLVGVLPAGPATLGLFAVVYRVAEGRAITLRTFFTGMRDYAKVGWALMGFWVAGILLVLLNLGFYSQHEGWWAIVLSGIWLYALLFWLGIFIYAPALTILYAQPTLRLVLRDSALLLLRYPFFSFLNLFLMGLALVFSLALLVPILFFTISLLALWGMRATMLLTAE
;
A
#
# COMPACT_ATOMS: atom_id res chain seq x y z
N MET A 1 7.14 -6.54 24.62
CA MET A 1 7.27 -6.98 23.21
C MET A 1 5.99 -6.59 22.49
N LEU A 2 6.07 -5.76 21.45
CA LEU A 2 4.93 -5.42 20.60
C LEU A 2 4.35 -6.70 20.00
N ASN A 3 3.04 -6.92 20.16
CA ASN A 3 2.36 -8.05 19.52
C ASN A 3 2.04 -7.68 18.06
N PRO A 4 2.70 -8.30 17.06
CA PRO A 4 2.50 -7.96 15.65
C PRO A 4 1.13 -8.38 15.10
N LEU A 5 0.41 -9.25 15.81
CA LEU A 5 -0.94 -9.69 15.41
C LEU A 5 -2.04 -8.75 15.91
N LEU A 6 -1.73 -7.86 16.87
CA LEU A 6 -2.71 -6.94 17.44
C LEU A 6 -3.30 -5.96 16.39
N PRO A 7 -2.50 -5.33 15.50
CA PRO A 7 -3.05 -4.49 14.43
C PRO A 7 -4.00 -5.23 13.50
N LEU A 8 -3.68 -6.48 13.15
CA LEU A 8 -4.53 -7.33 12.31
C LEU A 8 -5.86 -7.62 12.99
N GLY A 9 -5.84 -8.05 14.26
CA GLY A 9 -7.07 -8.35 15.00
C GLY A 9 -7.98 -7.13 15.13
N ARG A 10 -7.41 -5.95 15.40
CA ARG A 10 -8.17 -4.69 15.44
C ARG A 10 -8.73 -4.31 14.07
N ALA A 11 -7.93 -4.43 13.02
CA ALA A 11 -8.35 -4.12 11.65
C ALA A 11 -9.50 -5.04 11.18
N LEU A 12 -9.48 -6.33 11.57
CA LEU A 12 -10.59 -7.25 11.28
C LEU A 12 -11.86 -6.89 12.05
N GLY A 13 -11.74 -6.50 13.32
CA GLY A 13 -12.87 -6.01 14.12
C GLY A 13 -13.50 -4.76 13.50
N ASP A 14 -12.67 -3.75 13.22
CA ASP A 14 -13.11 -2.50 12.58
C ASP A 14 -13.76 -2.74 11.21
N LEU A 15 -13.20 -3.67 10.42
CA LEU A 15 -13.75 -4.03 9.13
C LEU A 15 -15.14 -4.66 9.26
N PHE A 16 -15.34 -5.49 10.29
CA PHE A 16 -16.61 -6.14 10.55
C PHE A 16 -17.68 -5.14 11.01
N ASP A 17 -17.30 -4.23 11.92
CA ASP A 17 -18.20 -3.22 12.47
C ASP A 17 -18.70 -2.24 11.39
N GLU A 18 -17.83 -1.88 10.44
CA GLU A 18 -18.13 -0.88 9.38
C GLU A 18 -18.17 -1.51 7.96
N ILE A 19 -18.55 -2.79 7.89
CA ILE A 19 -18.41 -3.62 6.67
C ILE A 19 -19.05 -3.00 5.43
N LEU A 20 -20.27 -2.46 5.55
CA LEU A 20 -21.01 -1.92 4.42
C LEU A 20 -20.33 -0.68 3.83
N LEU A 21 -19.83 0.21 4.69
CA LEU A 21 -19.21 1.45 4.23
C LEU A 21 -17.80 1.20 3.68
N LEU A 22 -17.04 0.31 4.34
CA LEU A 22 -15.70 -0.07 3.88
C LEU A 22 -15.74 -0.90 2.60
N LEU A 23 -16.78 -1.72 2.40
CA LEU A 23 -17.08 -2.37 1.12
C LEU A 23 -17.35 -1.32 0.04
N GLY A 24 -18.19 -0.32 0.32
CA GLY A 24 -18.46 0.78 -0.60
C GLY A 24 -17.20 1.56 -0.98
N CYS A 25 -16.33 1.86 -0.01
CA CYS A 25 -15.05 2.52 -0.28
C CYS A 25 -14.07 1.63 -1.06
N ASN A 26 -14.04 0.32 -0.76
CA ASN A 26 -13.22 -0.66 -1.50
C ASN A 26 -13.65 -0.72 -2.97
N MET A 27 -14.97 -0.79 -3.21
CA MET A 27 -15.57 -0.75 -4.54
C MET A 27 -15.22 0.52 -5.30
N LEU A 28 -15.33 1.68 -4.66
CA LEU A 28 -14.94 2.96 -5.27
C LEU A 28 -13.46 2.98 -5.64
N TRP A 29 -12.58 2.56 -4.73
CA TRP A 29 -11.14 2.47 -5.00
C TRP A 29 -10.85 1.54 -6.18
N LEU A 30 -11.51 0.38 -6.21
CA LEU A 30 -11.37 -0.63 -7.26
C LEU A 30 -11.89 -0.12 -8.61
N CYS A 31 -13.06 0.51 -8.66
CA CYS A 31 -13.60 1.09 -9.89
C CYS A 31 -12.69 2.18 -10.45
N LEU A 32 -12.10 3.01 -9.58
CA LEU A 32 -11.22 4.10 -9.99
C LEU A 32 -9.85 3.61 -10.45
N SER A 33 -9.26 2.64 -9.76
CA SER A 33 -7.86 2.25 -9.93
C SER A 33 -7.68 0.88 -10.57
N GLY A 34 -8.55 -0.06 -10.23
CA GLY A 34 -8.47 -1.48 -10.61
C GLY A 34 -8.32 -1.73 -12.11
N PRO A 35 -9.08 -1.09 -13.01
CA PRO A 35 -8.94 -1.32 -14.45
C PRO A 35 -7.52 -1.05 -14.97
N LEU A 36 -6.89 0.06 -14.56
CA LEU A 36 -5.54 0.41 -15.01
C LEU A 36 -4.49 -0.55 -14.44
N TRP A 37 -4.63 -0.96 -13.18
CA TRP A 37 -3.75 -1.95 -12.56
C TRP A 37 -3.90 -3.35 -13.19
N ALA A 38 -5.12 -3.75 -13.53
CA ALA A 38 -5.40 -4.99 -14.23
C ALA A 38 -4.79 -4.99 -15.64
N LEU A 39 -4.94 -3.90 -16.40
CA LEU A 39 -4.30 -3.74 -17.71
C LEU A 39 -2.78 -3.74 -17.61
N ALA A 40 -2.21 -3.08 -16.60
CA ALA A 40 -0.77 -3.12 -16.35
C ALA A 40 -0.28 -4.54 -16.06
N PHE A 41 -1.02 -5.30 -15.25
CA PHE A 41 -0.69 -6.68 -14.91
C PHE A 41 -0.79 -7.62 -16.12
N VAL A 42 -1.87 -7.53 -16.91
CA VAL A 42 -2.02 -8.33 -18.14
C VAL A 42 -0.91 -8.02 -19.14
N ALA A 43 -0.63 -6.72 -19.39
CA ALA A 43 0.48 -6.32 -20.27
C ALA A 43 1.84 -6.86 -19.80
N LEU A 44 2.06 -6.95 -18.48
CA LEU A 44 3.28 -7.53 -17.92
C LEU A 44 3.37 -9.04 -18.20
N LEU A 45 2.27 -9.77 -18.05
CA LEU A 45 2.21 -11.22 -18.35
C LEU A 45 2.43 -11.51 -19.84
N ASP A 46 1.96 -10.63 -20.72
CA ASP A 46 2.13 -10.74 -22.17
C ASP A 46 3.54 -10.31 -22.65
N GLY A 47 4.45 -9.97 -21.73
CA GLY A 47 5.80 -9.52 -22.04
C GLY A 47 5.89 -8.08 -22.58
N LEU A 48 4.77 -7.33 -22.57
CA LEU A 48 4.69 -5.94 -23.00
C LEU A 48 5.08 -5.00 -21.86
N GLY A 49 6.31 -5.13 -21.36
CA GLY A 49 6.79 -4.42 -20.17
C GLY A 49 6.69 -2.89 -20.25
N TRP A 50 6.84 -2.31 -21.44
CA TRP A 50 6.69 -0.87 -21.65
C TRP A 50 5.22 -0.40 -21.51
N LEU A 51 4.25 -1.21 -21.98
CA LEU A 51 2.82 -0.93 -21.79
C LEU A 51 2.42 -1.12 -20.33
N ALA A 52 2.95 -2.15 -19.67
CA ALA A 52 2.76 -2.35 -18.23
C ALA A 52 3.23 -1.13 -17.42
N ALA A 53 4.42 -0.61 -17.75
CA ALA A 53 4.94 0.61 -17.13
C ALA A 53 4.05 1.83 -17.42
N LEU A 54 3.58 2.00 -18.66
CA LEU A 54 2.68 3.09 -19.03
C LEU A 54 1.36 3.03 -18.26
N PHE A 55 0.68 1.88 -18.24
CA PHE A 55 -0.56 1.71 -17.48
C PHE A 55 -0.36 1.88 -15.98
N GLY A 56 0.76 1.39 -15.43
CA GLY A 56 1.12 1.62 -14.03
C GLY A 56 1.30 3.10 -13.69
N LEU A 57 1.97 3.87 -14.56
CA LEU A 57 2.16 5.31 -14.40
C LEU A 57 0.85 6.09 -14.53
N VAL A 58 0.01 5.77 -15.52
CA VAL A 58 -1.31 6.37 -15.67
C VAL A 58 -2.23 6.00 -14.49
N GLY A 59 -2.08 4.77 -13.97
CA GLY A 59 -2.77 4.27 -12.78
C GLY A 59 -2.52 5.09 -11.52
N VAL A 60 -1.40 5.82 -11.43
CA VAL A 60 -1.10 6.73 -10.33
C VAL A 60 -2.17 7.84 -10.20
N LEU A 61 -2.73 8.29 -11.33
CA LEU A 61 -3.66 9.42 -11.36
C LEU A 61 -4.93 9.15 -10.51
N PRO A 62 -5.65 8.03 -10.69
CA PRO A 62 -6.74 7.67 -9.77
C PRO A 62 -6.23 7.07 -8.45
N ALA A 63 -5.19 6.21 -8.50
CA ALA A 63 -4.82 5.41 -7.33
C ALA A 63 -4.22 6.23 -6.19
N GLY A 64 -3.49 7.31 -6.49
CA GLY A 64 -2.94 8.19 -5.45
C GLY A 64 -4.04 8.78 -4.56
N PRO A 65 -4.91 9.67 -5.09
CA PRO A 65 -6.00 10.26 -4.32
C PRO A 65 -6.94 9.22 -3.73
N ALA A 66 -7.29 8.17 -4.48
CA ALA A 66 -8.19 7.11 -4.00
C ALA A 66 -7.62 6.41 -2.76
N THR A 67 -6.32 6.09 -2.76
CA THR A 67 -5.66 5.47 -1.61
C THR A 67 -5.68 6.39 -0.40
N LEU A 68 -5.34 7.68 -0.56
CA LEU A 68 -5.36 8.61 0.58
C LEU A 68 -6.78 8.94 1.05
N GLY A 69 -7.77 8.92 0.16
CA GLY A 69 -9.19 9.00 0.50
C GLY A 69 -9.65 7.81 1.34
N LEU A 70 -9.20 6.59 0.99
CA LEU A 70 -9.44 5.40 1.80
C LEU A 70 -8.74 5.50 3.16
N PHE A 71 -7.49 5.97 3.20
CA PHE A 71 -6.75 6.17 4.45
C PHE A 71 -7.41 7.22 5.36
N ALA A 72 -8.04 8.25 4.80
CA ALA A 72 -8.83 9.21 5.56
C ALA A 72 -10.11 8.59 6.18
N VAL A 73 -10.76 7.65 5.48
CA VAL A 73 -11.91 6.91 6.01
C VAL A 73 -11.47 5.98 7.14
N VAL A 74 -10.48 5.13 6.90
CA VAL A 74 -10.02 4.13 7.89
C VAL A 74 -9.41 4.80 9.13
N TYR A 75 -8.82 6.00 9.01
CA TYR A 75 -8.39 6.79 10.17
C TYR A 75 -9.56 7.14 11.08
N ARG A 76 -10.69 7.59 10.51
CA ARG A 76 -11.90 7.89 11.31
C ARG A 76 -12.51 6.64 11.92
N VAL A 77 -12.53 5.52 11.19
CA VAL A 77 -12.94 4.21 11.73
C VAL A 77 -12.05 3.85 12.92
N ALA A 78 -10.73 3.99 12.78
CA ALA A 78 -9.79 3.66 13.84
C ALA A 78 -9.99 4.52 15.10
N GLU A 79 -10.45 5.75 14.96
CA GLU A 79 -10.81 6.66 16.05
C GLU A 79 -12.25 6.48 16.57
N GLY A 80 -13.05 5.57 16.01
CA GLY A 80 -14.45 5.37 16.39
C GLY A 80 -15.37 6.54 16.02
N ARG A 81 -15.00 7.32 15.00
CA ARG A 81 -15.77 8.48 14.53
C ARG A 81 -16.73 8.08 13.42
N ALA A 82 -17.86 8.78 13.33
CA ALA A 82 -18.84 8.57 12.26
C ALA A 82 -18.22 8.76 10.87
N ILE A 83 -18.54 7.83 9.97
CA ILE A 83 -18.03 7.77 8.60
C ILE A 83 -19.16 7.86 7.58
N THR A 84 -18.84 8.41 6.41
CA THR A 84 -19.75 8.50 5.26
C THR A 84 -18.95 8.36 3.97
N LEU A 85 -19.59 7.99 2.86
CA LEU A 85 -18.92 7.96 1.54
C LEU A 85 -18.37 9.33 1.12
N ARG A 86 -18.98 10.42 1.59
CA ARG A 86 -18.44 11.78 1.39
C ARG A 86 -17.05 11.94 2.00
N THR A 87 -16.76 11.23 3.09
CA THR A 87 -15.44 11.25 3.75
C THR A 87 -14.35 10.75 2.80
N PHE A 88 -14.63 9.70 2.01
CA PHE A 88 -13.71 9.18 1.01
C PHE A 88 -13.35 10.25 -0.03
N PHE A 89 -14.35 10.84 -0.70
CA PHE A 89 -14.12 11.86 -1.73
C PHE A 89 -13.50 13.15 -1.17
N THR A 90 -13.84 13.51 0.07
CA THR A 90 -13.23 14.67 0.75
C THR A 90 -11.74 14.39 0.98
N GLY A 91 -11.39 13.22 1.53
CA GLY A 91 -10.01 12.80 1.72
C GLY A 91 -9.24 12.70 0.40
N MET A 92 -9.86 12.16 -0.65
CA MET A 92 -9.24 12.11 -1.99
C MET A 92 -8.83 13.51 -2.46
N ARG A 93 -9.72 14.49 -2.32
CA ARG A 93 -9.48 15.86 -2.79
C ARG A 93 -8.44 16.59 -1.93
N ASP A 94 -8.57 16.48 -0.61
CA ASP A 94 -7.75 17.21 0.34
C ASP A 94 -6.29 16.71 0.30
N TYR A 95 -6.09 15.40 0.10
CA TYR A 95 -4.76 14.78 0.03
C TYR A 95 -4.30 14.46 -1.39
N ALA A 96 -4.98 14.93 -2.45
CA ALA A 96 -4.70 14.55 -3.83
C ALA A 96 -3.24 14.75 -4.24
N LYS A 97 -2.68 15.94 -3.96
CA LYS A 97 -1.32 16.32 -4.36
C LYS A 97 -0.27 15.41 -3.73
N VAL A 98 -0.39 15.18 -2.42
CA VAL A 98 0.54 14.30 -1.69
C VAL A 98 0.30 12.85 -2.08
N GLY A 99 -0.95 12.46 -2.35
CA GLY A 99 -1.30 11.12 -2.82
C GLY A 99 -0.70 10.79 -4.18
N TRP A 100 -0.71 11.71 -5.14
CA TRP A 100 -0.02 11.53 -6.42
C TRP A 100 1.50 11.41 -6.23
N ALA A 101 2.09 12.27 -5.41
CA ALA A 101 3.52 12.24 -5.14
C ALA A 101 3.93 10.90 -4.48
N LEU A 102 3.15 10.45 -3.49
CA LEU A 102 3.39 9.21 -2.76
C LEU A 102 3.22 7.98 -3.66
N MET A 103 2.12 7.90 -4.40
CA MET A 103 1.85 6.78 -5.29
C MET A 103 2.79 6.77 -6.50
N GLY A 104 3.09 7.93 -7.07
CA GLY A 104 4.08 8.07 -8.15
C GLY A 104 5.46 7.62 -7.69
N PHE A 105 5.86 7.99 -6.47
CA PHE A 105 7.10 7.51 -5.88
C PHE A 105 7.07 5.99 -5.71
N TRP A 106 5.99 5.42 -5.17
CA TRP A 106 5.82 3.98 -5.01
C TRP A 106 6.05 3.21 -6.31
N VAL A 107 5.36 3.63 -7.38
CA VAL A 107 5.44 3.02 -8.70
C VAL A 107 6.83 3.19 -9.30
N ALA A 108 7.43 4.37 -9.19
CA ALA A 108 8.79 4.62 -9.67
C ALA A 108 9.81 3.71 -9.00
N GLY A 109 9.70 3.49 -7.68
CA GLY A 109 10.57 2.56 -6.96
C GLY A 109 10.38 1.11 -7.41
N ILE A 110 9.12 0.65 -7.57
CA ILE A 110 8.84 -0.69 -8.09
C ILE A 110 9.45 -0.88 -9.48
N LEU A 111 9.23 0.07 -10.40
CA LEU A 111 9.78 0.00 -11.75
C LEU A 111 11.31 -0.05 -11.71
N LEU A 112 11.95 0.79 -10.90
CA LEU A 112 13.41 0.81 -10.76
C LEU A 112 13.95 -0.54 -10.26
N VAL A 113 13.31 -1.15 -9.27
CA VAL A 113 13.72 -2.47 -8.76
C VAL A 113 13.50 -3.56 -9.83
N LEU A 114 12.33 -3.60 -10.47
CA LEU A 114 12.03 -4.59 -11.49
C LEU A 114 12.97 -4.51 -12.69
N LEU A 115 13.33 -3.29 -13.14
CA LEU A 115 14.30 -3.08 -14.20
C LEU A 115 15.68 -3.62 -13.82
N ASN A 116 16.13 -3.38 -12.58
CA ASN A 116 17.40 -3.91 -12.11
C ASN A 116 17.37 -5.44 -12.01
N LEU A 117 16.32 -6.02 -11.44
CA LEU A 117 16.16 -7.47 -11.36
C LEU A 117 16.14 -8.12 -12.76
N GLY A 118 15.43 -7.51 -13.72
CA GLY A 118 15.40 -7.97 -15.12
C GLY A 118 16.71 -7.79 -15.87
N PHE A 119 17.55 -6.82 -15.47
CA PHE A 119 18.90 -6.65 -16.01
C PHE A 119 19.86 -7.71 -15.47
N TYR A 120 19.90 -7.91 -14.15
CA TYR A 120 20.82 -8.88 -13.54
C TYR A 120 20.42 -10.33 -13.82
N SER A 121 19.15 -10.63 -14.10
CA SER A 121 18.72 -11.97 -14.50
C SER A 121 19.26 -12.43 -15.86
N GLN A 122 19.72 -11.49 -16.70
CA GLN A 122 20.32 -11.78 -18.02
C GLN A 122 21.83 -12.02 -17.95
N HIS A 123 22.45 -11.85 -16.79
CA HIS A 123 23.89 -11.96 -16.62
C HIS A 123 24.25 -13.21 -15.81
N GLU A 124 25.18 -13.99 -16.33
CA GLU A 124 25.73 -15.15 -15.64
C GLU A 124 26.92 -14.72 -14.76
N GLY A 125 26.92 -15.15 -13.50
CA GLY A 125 28.02 -14.89 -12.57
C GLY A 125 27.57 -14.68 -11.13
N TRP A 126 28.46 -14.97 -10.18
CA TRP A 126 28.18 -14.84 -8.74
C TRP A 126 27.83 -13.40 -8.34
N TRP A 127 28.41 -12.40 -9.01
CA TRP A 127 28.14 -10.99 -8.75
C TRP A 127 26.70 -10.60 -9.10
N ALA A 128 26.12 -11.16 -10.17
CA ALA A 128 24.75 -10.90 -10.59
C ALA A 128 23.74 -11.48 -9.59
N ILE A 129 24.03 -12.64 -9.00
CA ILE A 129 23.23 -13.24 -7.94
C ILE A 129 23.22 -12.34 -6.69
N VAL A 130 24.39 -11.86 -6.28
CA VAL A 130 24.51 -10.96 -5.10
C VAL A 130 23.74 -9.66 -5.33
N LEU A 131 23.90 -9.01 -6.48
CA LEU A 131 23.19 -7.77 -6.80
C LEU A 131 21.67 -7.98 -6.91
N SER A 132 21.24 -9.10 -7.49
CA SER A 132 19.82 -9.47 -7.50
C SER A 132 19.26 -9.64 -6.09
N GLY A 133 20.02 -10.25 -5.19
CA GLY A 133 19.66 -10.36 -3.77
C GLY A 133 19.52 -9.00 -3.08
N ILE A 134 20.41 -8.05 -3.35
CA ILE A 134 20.32 -6.68 -2.83
C ILE A 134 19.06 -5.99 -3.34
N TRP A 135 18.73 -6.10 -4.63
CA TRP A 135 17.51 -5.51 -5.19
C TRP A 135 16.23 -6.16 -4.67
N LEU A 136 16.25 -7.47 -4.40
CA LEU A 136 15.14 -8.15 -3.75
C LEU A 136 14.94 -7.67 -2.31
N TYR A 137 16.03 -7.49 -1.55
CA TYR A 137 15.96 -6.87 -0.22
C TYR A 137 15.44 -5.42 -0.30
N ALA A 138 15.92 -4.64 -1.27
CA ALA A 138 15.44 -3.29 -1.52
C ALA A 138 13.94 -3.27 -1.82
N LEU A 139 13.41 -4.27 -2.55
CA LEU A 139 11.97 -4.41 -2.78
C LEU A 139 11.20 -4.60 -1.46
N LEU A 140 11.65 -5.53 -0.60
CA LEU A 140 10.99 -5.78 0.68
C LEU A 140 11.01 -4.53 1.57
N PHE A 141 12.14 -3.83 1.61
CA PHE A 141 12.27 -2.57 2.33
C PHE A 141 11.33 -1.50 1.74
N TRP A 142 11.26 -1.40 0.42
CA TRP A 142 10.38 -0.48 -0.29
C TRP A 142 8.91 -0.72 0.03
N LEU A 143 8.45 -1.98 -0.06
CA LEU A 143 7.08 -2.35 0.29
C LEU A 143 6.80 -2.09 1.79
N GLY A 144 7.78 -2.34 2.66
CA GLY A 144 7.68 -2.07 4.09
C GLY A 144 7.43 -0.59 4.43
N ILE A 145 8.09 0.34 3.74
CA ILE A 145 7.86 1.79 3.92
C ILE A 145 6.39 2.13 3.67
N PHE A 146 5.77 1.52 2.66
CA PHE A 146 4.41 1.82 2.24
C PHE A 146 3.32 1.18 3.10
N ILE A 147 3.68 0.36 4.08
CA ILE A 147 2.76 -0.01 5.17
C ILE A 147 2.39 1.22 6.00
N TYR A 148 3.36 2.11 6.25
CA TYR A 148 3.23 3.24 7.17
C TYR A 148 2.99 4.57 6.46
N ALA A 149 3.56 4.76 5.26
CA ALA A 149 3.58 6.06 4.59
C ALA A 149 2.19 6.68 4.33
N PRO A 150 1.18 5.94 3.84
CA PRO A 150 -0.15 6.50 3.65
C PRO A 150 -0.82 6.90 4.98
N ALA A 151 -0.65 6.12 6.04
CA ALA A 151 -1.20 6.43 7.36
C ALA A 151 -0.54 7.67 7.99
N LEU A 152 0.80 7.77 7.93
CA LEU A 152 1.53 8.95 8.42
C LEU A 152 1.14 10.22 7.66
N THR A 153 0.80 10.11 6.38
CA THR A 153 0.30 11.24 5.58
C THR A 153 -0.98 11.83 6.19
N ILE A 154 -1.87 10.99 6.71
CA ILE A 154 -3.12 11.41 7.35
C ILE A 154 -2.90 11.91 8.78
N LEU A 155 -1.95 11.31 9.50
CA LEU A 155 -1.64 11.69 10.89
C LEU A 155 -0.92 13.04 11.00
N TYR A 156 -0.13 13.43 10.01
CA TYR A 156 0.57 14.72 10.02
C TYR A 156 -0.32 15.88 9.59
N ALA A 157 -0.22 17.01 10.29
CA ALA A 157 -0.93 18.24 9.95
C ALA A 157 -0.46 18.87 8.62
N GLN A 158 0.83 18.76 8.30
CA GLN A 158 1.43 19.26 7.06
C GLN A 158 2.35 18.19 6.44
N PRO A 159 1.77 17.18 5.76
CA PRO A 159 2.53 16.08 5.23
C PRO A 159 3.38 16.54 4.03
N THR A 160 4.69 16.31 4.12
CA THR A 160 5.59 16.40 2.96
C THR A 160 6.09 15.01 2.61
N LEU A 161 6.28 14.73 1.32
CA LEU A 161 6.71 13.41 0.84
C LEU A 161 8.01 12.95 1.55
N ARG A 162 8.98 13.85 1.65
CA ARG A 162 10.26 13.56 2.32
C ARG A 162 10.09 13.20 3.78
N LEU A 163 9.26 13.92 4.52
CA LEU A 163 9.01 13.65 5.94
C LEU A 163 8.35 12.28 6.12
N VAL A 164 7.27 12.04 5.37
CA VAL A 164 6.52 10.78 5.44
C VAL A 164 7.39 9.57 5.11
N LEU A 165 8.18 9.64 4.03
CA LEU A 165 9.06 8.54 3.64
C LEU A 165 10.20 8.31 4.63
N ARG A 166 10.82 9.39 5.12
CA ARG A 166 11.86 9.32 6.15
C ARG A 166 11.33 8.64 7.40
N ASP A 167 10.19 9.10 7.92
CA ASP A 167 9.66 8.62 9.19
C ASP A 167 9.10 7.20 9.06
N SER A 168 8.52 6.86 7.89
CA SER A 168 8.14 5.47 7.56
C SER A 168 9.35 4.54 7.53
N ALA A 169 10.47 4.98 6.93
CA ALA A 169 11.70 4.21 6.92
C ALA A 169 12.31 4.08 8.32
N LEU A 170 12.22 5.12 9.15
CA LEU A 170 12.66 5.06 10.55
C LEU A 170 11.80 4.08 11.37
N LEU A 171 10.48 4.05 11.17
CA LEU A 171 9.61 3.06 11.83
C LEU A 171 9.96 1.63 11.40
N LEU A 172 10.17 1.41 10.11
CA LEU A 172 10.59 0.13 9.56
C LEU A 172 11.93 -0.33 10.14
N LEU A 173 12.92 0.56 10.26
CA LEU A 173 14.24 0.26 10.81
C LEU A 173 14.25 0.11 12.33
N ARG A 174 13.38 0.84 13.05
CA ARG A 174 13.23 0.73 14.51
C ARG A 174 12.54 -0.58 14.91
N TYR A 175 11.58 -1.03 14.10
CA TYR A 175 10.79 -2.23 14.36
C TYR A 175 10.78 -3.22 13.16
N PRO A 176 11.95 -3.74 12.72
CA PRO A 176 12.07 -4.50 11.48
C PRO A 176 11.31 -5.81 11.53
N PHE A 177 11.42 -6.57 12.63
CA PHE A 177 10.72 -7.85 12.78
C PHE A 177 9.19 -7.66 12.74
N PHE A 178 8.67 -6.66 13.45
CA PHE A 178 7.24 -6.33 13.42
C PHE A 178 6.79 -5.96 12.01
N SER A 179 7.54 -5.10 11.33
CA SER A 179 7.20 -4.59 10.00
C SER A 179 7.24 -5.69 8.94
N PHE A 180 8.29 -6.53 8.92
CA PHE A 180 8.42 -7.62 7.95
C PHE A 180 7.40 -8.73 8.19
N LEU A 181 7.04 -9.03 9.43
CA LEU A 181 5.95 -9.98 9.70
C LEU A 181 4.61 -9.43 9.23
N ASN A 182 4.30 -8.14 9.50
CA ASN A 182 3.08 -7.52 8.98
C ASN A 182 3.09 -7.49 7.44
N LEU A 183 4.21 -7.15 6.81
CA LEU A 183 4.36 -7.20 5.36
C LEU A 183 4.06 -8.59 4.80
N PHE A 184 4.64 -9.62 5.42
CA PHE A 184 4.44 -11.00 5.02
C PHE A 184 2.97 -11.42 5.14
N LEU A 185 2.33 -11.13 6.28
CA LEU A 185 0.94 -11.50 6.50
C LEU A 185 -0.03 -10.69 5.60
N MET A 186 0.25 -9.40 5.34
CA MET A 186 -0.47 -8.59 4.35
C MET A 186 -0.32 -9.16 2.94
N GLY A 187 0.89 -9.60 2.58
CA GLY A 187 1.18 -10.28 1.33
C GLY A 187 0.38 -11.58 1.18
N LEU A 188 0.36 -12.42 2.22
CA LEU A 188 -0.48 -13.63 2.25
C LEU A 188 -1.96 -13.30 2.08
N ALA A 189 -2.48 -12.30 2.81
CA ALA A 189 -3.87 -11.88 2.69
C ALA A 189 -4.19 -11.43 1.26
N LEU A 190 -3.29 -10.71 0.60
CA LEU A 190 -3.44 -10.30 -0.79
C LEU A 190 -3.41 -11.49 -1.75
N VAL A 191 -2.49 -12.44 -1.59
CA VAL A 191 -2.41 -13.67 -2.41
C VAL A 191 -3.67 -14.51 -2.28
N PHE A 192 -4.14 -14.75 -1.06
CA PHE A 192 -5.41 -15.46 -0.82
C PHE A 192 -6.60 -14.73 -1.45
N SER A 193 -6.59 -13.39 -1.39
CA SER A 193 -7.65 -12.57 -1.98
C SER A 193 -7.66 -12.65 -3.51
N LEU A 194 -6.49 -12.70 -4.14
CA LEU A 194 -6.36 -12.88 -5.59
C LEU A 194 -6.78 -14.29 -6.03
N ALA A 195 -6.43 -15.32 -5.26
CA ALA A 195 -6.80 -16.70 -5.57
C ALA A 195 -8.32 -16.93 -5.47
N LEU A 196 -8.99 -16.28 -4.52
CA LEU A 196 -10.43 -16.44 -4.30
C LEU A 196 -11.29 -15.46 -5.10
N LEU A 197 -10.71 -14.38 -5.67
CA LEU A 197 -11.36 -13.26 -6.38
C LEU A 197 -12.42 -12.48 -5.58
N VAL A 198 -13.26 -13.15 -4.80
CA VAL A 198 -14.29 -12.55 -3.95
C VAL A 198 -13.67 -11.62 -2.90
N PRO A 199 -12.63 -11.98 -2.13
CA PRO A 199 -12.15 -11.09 -1.07
C PRO A 199 -11.57 -9.77 -1.61
N ILE A 200 -10.86 -9.82 -2.76
CA ILE A 200 -10.29 -8.61 -3.35
C ILE A 200 -11.35 -7.64 -3.84
N LEU A 201 -12.44 -8.19 -4.41
CA LEU A 201 -13.61 -7.40 -4.75
C LEU A 201 -14.19 -6.79 -3.47
N PHE A 202 -14.43 -7.57 -2.42
CA PHE A 202 -15.24 -7.06 -1.31
C PHE A 202 -14.49 -6.18 -0.30
N PHE A 203 -13.29 -6.51 0.15
CA PHE A 203 -12.71 -5.79 1.31
C PHE A 203 -11.18 -5.74 1.40
N THR A 204 -10.41 -6.43 0.54
CA THR A 204 -8.95 -6.56 0.76
C THR A 204 -8.22 -5.23 0.85
N ILE A 205 -8.50 -4.26 -0.01
CA ILE A 205 -7.77 -2.98 0.01
C ILE A 205 -8.14 -2.17 1.26
N SER A 206 -9.42 -2.14 1.63
CA SER A 206 -9.90 -1.55 2.89
C SER A 206 -9.27 -2.23 4.12
N LEU A 207 -9.14 -3.56 4.12
CA LEU A 207 -8.49 -4.32 5.20
C LEU A 207 -7.01 -3.94 5.33
N LEU A 208 -6.28 -3.92 4.20
CA LEU A 208 -4.87 -3.55 4.19
C LEU A 208 -4.67 -2.09 4.65
N ALA A 209 -5.57 -1.18 4.27
CA ALA A 209 -5.53 0.21 4.71
C ALA A 209 -5.79 0.35 6.22
N LEU A 210 -6.82 -0.31 6.77
CA LEU A 210 -7.09 -0.37 8.21
C LEU A 210 -5.91 -0.94 8.98
N TRP A 211 -5.34 -2.04 8.47
CA TRP A 211 -4.22 -2.70 9.11
C TRP A 211 -2.97 -1.80 9.12
N GLY A 212 -2.62 -1.17 8.00
CA GLY A 212 -1.53 -0.20 7.94
C GLY A 212 -1.75 0.98 8.90
N MET A 213 -2.99 1.49 8.96
CA MET A 213 -3.37 2.57 9.88
C MET A 213 -3.20 2.17 11.35
N ARG A 214 -3.75 1.02 11.76
CA ARG A 214 -3.64 0.49 13.13
C ARG A 214 -2.20 0.17 13.51
N ALA A 215 -1.42 -0.39 12.59
CA ALA A 215 -0.01 -0.66 12.80
C ALA A 215 0.78 0.64 13.03
N THR A 216 0.51 1.66 12.23
CA THR A 216 1.14 2.99 12.38
C THR A 216 0.79 3.62 13.72
N MET A 217 -0.50 3.69 14.07
CA MET A 217 -0.96 4.24 15.35
C MET A 217 -0.34 3.55 16.56
N LEU A 218 -0.21 2.21 16.51
CA LEU A 218 0.39 1.43 17.57
C LEU A 218 1.86 1.80 17.77
N LEU A 219 2.63 1.92 16.69
CA LEU A 219 4.06 2.23 16.76
C LEU A 219 4.34 3.70 17.12
N THR A 220 3.43 4.63 16.77
CA THR A 220 3.58 6.05 17.14
C THR A 220 3.20 6.34 18.59
N ALA A 221 2.50 5.42 19.26
CA ALA A 221 2.11 5.56 20.66
C ALA A 221 3.20 5.09 21.65
N GLU A 222 4.28 4.48 21.17
CA GLU A 222 5.45 4.01 21.95
C GLU A 222 6.65 4.95 21.90
#